data_AF-A0A087TUC5-F1
#
_entry.id   AF-A0A087TUC5-F1
#
_cell.length_a   1.000
_cell.length_b   1.000
_cell.length_c   1.000
_cell.angle_alpha   90.00
_cell.angle_beta   90.00
_cell.angle_gamma   90.00
#
_symmetry.space_group_name_H-M   'P 1'
#
loop_
_entity.id
_entity.type
_entity.pdbx_description
1 polymer ?
#
loop_
_entity_poly.entity_id
_entity_poly.type
_entity_poly.pdbx_seq_one_letter_code
_entity_poly.pdbx_strand_id
1 'polypeptide(L)'
;MTMPVSRMSGFSNISLRRLLPSTKLRNLGMRERRQLVGILSINDGWRDLAGLIRNPDNPNEYLYKVYDISFLESQWKTGRNPAEALLDDWSITGREQPDLNDLLMVLQEAQLLRAAYYVQTELLKLPDDTREAESTSEDIDTILKYRSQSSNTVVADVDTTVKTLEGINISELTVFSYSVLSRATQDFCNLNIGKGGCKIGEGSFGCVYLANISGRRFAVKKLKGDVDKQFFTELKILVRCHHENLVPLLGFSNNGPRCCLVYEYMPNGSLQDRLACVEKT
;
A
#
# COMPACT_ATOMS: atom_id res chain seq x y z
N MET A 1 -1.27 -23.74 59.34
CA MET A 1 -0.01 -24.07 58.64
C MET A 1 -0.20 -25.41 57.95
N THR A 2 -0.03 -25.65 56.65
CA THR A 2 0.18 -24.87 55.42
C THR A 2 -0.02 -25.92 54.30
N MET A 3 -0.64 -25.55 53.18
CA MET A 3 -1.13 -26.44 52.11
C MET A 3 -0.03 -27.25 51.39
N PRO A 4 -0.33 -28.43 50.81
CA PRO A 4 0.44 -28.97 49.70
C PRO A 4 0.03 -28.26 48.40
N VAL A 5 1.03 -27.78 47.67
CA VAL A 5 0.88 -27.07 46.39
C VAL A 5 0.54 -28.08 45.30
N SER A 6 -0.74 -28.14 44.92
CA SER A 6 -1.18 -28.77 43.68
C SER A 6 -0.62 -27.98 42.50
N ARG A 7 0.32 -28.58 41.76
CA ARG A 7 0.76 -28.12 40.44
C ARG A 7 -0.43 -28.17 39.47
N MET A 8 -1.15 -27.05 39.33
CA MET A 8 -1.96 -26.77 38.15
C MET A 8 -1.07 -26.13 37.09
N SER A 9 -0.92 -26.80 35.96
CA SER A 9 -1.01 -26.21 34.61
C SER A 9 -0.52 -27.21 33.56
N GLY A 10 -1.34 -28.24 33.34
CA GLY A 10 -1.47 -28.78 32.00
C GLY A 10 -2.23 -27.76 31.16
N PHE A 11 -1.57 -26.68 30.73
CA PHE A 11 -2.02 -25.98 29.53
C PHE A 11 -1.51 -26.81 28.37
N SER A 12 -2.31 -27.81 28.01
CA SER A 12 -2.26 -28.45 26.71
C SER A 12 -2.08 -27.36 25.65
N ASN A 13 -0.96 -27.44 24.95
CA ASN A 13 -0.71 -26.78 23.68
C ASN A 13 -1.99 -26.83 22.84
N ILE A 14 -2.67 -25.70 22.70
CA ILE A 14 -3.69 -25.54 21.66
C ILE A 14 -2.89 -25.44 20.36
N SER A 15 -2.60 -26.60 19.77
CA SER A 15 -2.02 -26.72 18.44
C SER A 15 -2.94 -25.98 17.46
N LEU A 16 -2.61 -24.73 17.14
CA LEU A 16 -3.30 -23.98 16.08
C LEU A 16 -3.26 -24.84 14.81
N ARG A 17 -4.43 -25.15 14.27
CA ARG A 17 -4.60 -26.04 13.12
C ARG A 17 -3.90 -25.41 11.92
N ARG A 18 -2.99 -26.15 11.26
CA ARG A 18 -2.41 -25.75 9.97
C ARG A 18 -3.56 -25.63 8.96
N LEU A 19 -3.68 -24.49 8.30
CA LEU A 19 -4.62 -24.31 7.19
C LEU A 19 -3.92 -24.65 5.87
N LEU A 20 -4.70 -25.16 4.91
CA LEU A 20 -4.20 -25.44 3.56
C LEU A 20 -4.24 -24.14 2.72
N PRO A 21 -3.36 -23.96 1.72
CA PRO A 21 -3.44 -22.83 0.80
C PRO A 21 -4.82 -22.72 0.12
N SER A 22 -5.45 -23.85 -0.19
CA SER A 22 -6.80 -23.94 -0.77
C SER A 22 -7.95 -23.69 0.21
N THR A 23 -7.66 -23.34 1.47
CA THR A 23 -8.70 -23.04 2.45
C THR A 23 -9.42 -21.76 2.05
N LYS A 24 -10.72 -21.85 1.78
CA LYS A 24 -11.55 -20.70 1.41
C LYS A 24 -11.57 -19.64 2.52
N LEU A 25 -11.53 -18.36 2.14
CA LEU A 25 -11.48 -17.25 3.10
C LEU A 25 -12.68 -17.23 4.05
N ARG A 26 -13.87 -17.65 3.57
CA ARG A 26 -15.09 -17.76 4.41
C ARG A 26 -14.97 -18.79 5.55
N ASN A 27 -14.02 -19.72 5.44
CA ASN A 27 -13.79 -20.79 6.41
C ASN A 27 -12.70 -20.43 7.42
N LEU A 28 -12.18 -19.19 7.39
CA LEU A 28 -11.23 -18.71 8.39
C LEU A 28 -11.88 -18.62 9.76
N GLY A 29 -11.18 -19.11 10.78
CA GLY A 29 -11.62 -19.00 12.16
C GLY A 29 -11.67 -17.55 12.64
N MET A 30 -12.51 -17.28 13.64
CA MET A 30 -12.71 -15.94 14.22
C MET A 30 -11.40 -15.30 14.69
N ARG A 31 -10.45 -16.10 15.21
CA ARG A 31 -9.18 -15.61 15.75
C ARG A 31 -8.25 -15.18 14.63
N GLU A 32 -8.07 -16.04 13.64
CA GLU A 32 -7.23 -15.84 12.45
C GLU A 32 -7.71 -14.61 11.68
N ARG A 33 -9.03 -14.53 11.49
CA ARG A 33 -9.68 -13.42 10.82
C ARG A 33 -9.47 -12.10 11.57
N ARG A 34 -9.69 -12.07 12.89
CA ARG A 34 -9.51 -10.84 13.69
C ARG A 34 -8.07 -10.32 13.65
N GLN A 35 -7.08 -11.21 13.68
CA GLN A 35 -5.67 -10.83 13.56
C GLN A 35 -5.37 -10.26 12.18
N LEU A 36 -5.84 -10.90 11.11
CA LEU A 36 -5.67 -10.42 9.74
C LEU A 36 -6.32 -9.04 9.55
N VAL A 37 -7.56 -8.85 10.03
CA VAL A 37 -8.25 -7.56 10.06
C VAL A 37 -7.41 -6.52 10.80
N GLY A 38 -6.90 -6.85 11.99
CA GLY A 38 -6.07 -5.94 12.78
C GLY A 38 -4.79 -5.50 12.05
N ILE A 39 -4.14 -6.41 11.33
CA ILE A 39 -2.96 -6.08 10.53
C ILE A 39 -3.34 -5.21 9.32
N LEU A 40 -4.41 -5.55 8.60
CA LEU A 40 -4.87 -4.81 7.41
C LEU A 40 -5.46 -3.44 7.74
N SER A 41 -5.97 -3.23 8.94
CA SER A 41 -6.42 -1.92 9.40
C SER A 41 -5.26 -0.93 9.61
N ILE A 42 -4.02 -1.41 9.76
CA ILE A 42 -2.85 -0.54 9.92
C ILE A 42 -2.54 0.12 8.58
N ASN A 43 -2.31 1.44 8.60
CA ASN A 43 -1.90 2.24 7.44
C ASN A 43 -2.83 2.09 6.20
N ASP A 44 -4.12 1.83 6.41
CA ASP A 44 -5.08 1.56 5.34
C ASP A 44 -4.71 0.38 4.42
N GLY A 45 -3.96 -0.62 4.91
CA GLY A 45 -3.54 -1.77 4.10
C GLY A 45 -4.70 -2.53 3.45
N TRP A 46 -5.89 -2.51 4.04
CA TRP A 46 -7.12 -3.02 3.43
C TRP A 46 -7.48 -2.33 2.10
N ARG A 47 -7.15 -1.05 1.91
CA ARG A 47 -7.37 -0.34 0.65
C ARG A 47 -6.39 -0.78 -0.42
N ASP A 48 -5.12 -0.91 -0.05
CA ASP A 48 -4.07 -1.35 -0.96
C ASP A 48 -4.35 -2.79 -1.42
N LEU A 49 -4.87 -3.64 -0.51
CA LEU A 49 -5.39 -4.97 -0.83
C LEU A 49 -6.59 -4.88 -1.79
N ALA A 50 -7.63 -4.10 -1.44
CA ALA A 50 -8.85 -3.98 -2.23
C ALA A 50 -8.59 -3.53 -3.68
N GLY A 51 -7.65 -2.60 -3.87
CA GLY A 51 -7.28 -2.06 -5.17
C GLY A 51 -6.56 -3.05 -6.10
N LEU A 52 -6.16 -4.22 -5.62
CA LEU A 52 -5.45 -5.24 -6.40
C LEU A 52 -6.26 -6.52 -6.60
N ILE A 53 -7.40 -6.69 -5.93
CA ILE A 53 -8.25 -7.86 -6.10
C ILE A 53 -8.88 -7.84 -7.50
N ARG A 54 -8.66 -8.90 -8.28
CA ARG A 54 -9.27 -9.10 -9.61
C ARG A 54 -10.66 -9.71 -9.50
N ASN A 55 -11.53 -9.37 -10.43
CA ASN A 55 -12.85 -9.98 -10.52
C ASN A 55 -12.70 -11.46 -10.95
N PRO A 56 -13.20 -12.43 -10.17
CA PRO A 56 -13.07 -13.85 -10.49
C PRO A 56 -13.80 -14.25 -11.78
N ASP A 57 -14.86 -13.54 -12.16
CA ASP A 57 -15.58 -13.80 -13.41
C ASP A 57 -14.98 -13.03 -14.61
N ASN A 58 -14.17 -11.99 -14.36
CA ASN A 58 -13.49 -11.18 -15.37
C ASN A 58 -12.11 -10.70 -14.89
N PRO A 59 -11.04 -11.51 -15.07
CA PRO A 59 -9.71 -11.23 -14.50
C PRO A 59 -9.06 -9.92 -14.97
N ASN A 60 -9.54 -9.33 -16.07
CA ASN A 60 -9.04 -8.05 -16.58
C ASN A 60 -9.61 -6.85 -15.80
N GLU A 61 -10.67 -7.06 -15.03
CA GLU A 61 -11.34 -6.03 -14.22
C GLU A 61 -10.97 -6.20 -12.75
N TYR A 62 -10.83 -5.07 -12.04
CA TYR A 62 -10.71 -5.10 -10.58
C TYR A 62 -12.08 -5.39 -9.96
N LEU A 63 -12.10 -6.23 -8.92
CA LEU A 63 -13.33 -6.56 -8.23
C LEU A 63 -13.92 -5.33 -7.54
N TYR A 64 -13.08 -4.57 -6.86
CA TYR A 64 -13.47 -3.35 -6.17
C TYR A 64 -13.06 -2.15 -7.01
N LYS A 65 -14.06 -1.38 -7.45
CA LYS A 65 -13.81 -0.08 -8.06
C LYS A 65 -13.65 0.96 -6.95
N VAL A 66 -13.20 2.14 -7.35
CA VAL A 66 -12.94 3.26 -6.43
C VAL A 66 -14.16 3.60 -5.57
N TYR A 67 -15.36 3.51 -6.14
CA TYR A 67 -16.60 3.77 -5.41
C TYR A 67 -16.89 2.71 -4.34
N ASP A 68 -16.55 1.44 -4.59
CA ASP A 68 -16.73 0.35 -3.62
C ASP A 68 -15.78 0.53 -2.44
N ILE A 69 -14.53 0.90 -2.71
CA ILE A 69 -13.52 1.19 -1.67
C ILE A 69 -13.96 2.39 -0.82
N SER A 70 -14.50 3.44 -1.45
CA SER A 70 -15.04 4.62 -0.77
C SER A 70 -16.29 4.29 0.05
N PHE A 71 -17.14 3.40 -0.45
CA PHE A 71 -18.30 2.91 0.28
C PHE A 71 -17.89 2.10 1.51
N LEU A 72 -16.92 1.18 1.38
CA LEU A 72 -16.35 0.44 2.50
C LEU A 72 -15.74 1.38 3.56
N GLU A 73 -15.06 2.45 3.15
CA GLU A 73 -14.58 3.49 4.07
C GLU A 73 -15.72 4.19 4.81
N SER A 74 -16.84 4.47 4.13
CA SER A 74 -18.00 5.11 4.77
C SER A 74 -18.62 4.25 5.88
N GLN A 75 -18.47 2.91 5.79
CA GLN A 75 -18.91 1.97 6.83
C GLN A 75 -18.11 2.11 8.14
N TRP A 76 -16.95 2.76 8.12
CA TRP A 76 -16.26 3.14 9.36
C TRP A 76 -17.12 4.07 10.23
N LYS A 77 -17.85 4.99 9.60
CA LYS A 77 -18.72 5.95 10.30
C LYS A 77 -19.93 5.28 10.96
N THR A 78 -20.28 4.07 10.53
CA THR A 78 -21.36 3.26 11.09
C THR A 78 -20.85 2.24 12.14
N GLY A 79 -19.54 2.23 12.42
CA GLY A 79 -18.91 1.39 13.45
C GLY A 79 -18.37 0.05 12.94
N ARG A 80 -18.41 -0.22 11.63
CA ARG A 80 -17.87 -1.45 11.03
C ARG A 80 -16.45 -1.22 10.52
N ASN A 81 -15.54 -2.15 10.82
CA ASN A 81 -14.16 -2.05 10.33
C ASN A 81 -14.12 -2.32 8.81
N PRO A 82 -13.56 -1.42 7.98
CA PRO A 82 -13.52 -1.59 6.53
C PRO A 82 -12.68 -2.79 6.09
N ALA A 83 -11.63 -3.15 6.83
CA ALA A 83 -10.85 -4.35 6.56
C ALA A 83 -11.67 -5.63 6.80
N GLU A 84 -12.55 -5.60 7.81
CA GLU A 84 -13.46 -6.72 8.09
C GLU A 84 -14.55 -6.82 7.04
N ALA A 85 -15.16 -5.69 6.67
CA ALA A 85 -16.18 -5.61 5.62
C ALA A 85 -15.64 -6.05 4.26
N LEU A 86 -14.42 -5.65 3.90
CA LEU A 86 -13.73 -6.11 2.69
C LEU A 86 -13.55 -7.62 2.69
N LEU A 87 -13.01 -8.19 3.77
CA LEU A 87 -12.81 -9.64 3.86
C LEU A 87 -14.13 -10.41 3.88
N ASP A 88 -15.19 -9.86 4.50
CA ASP A 88 -16.54 -10.44 4.48
C ASP A 88 -17.04 -10.57 3.05
N ASP A 89 -17.03 -9.45 2.34
CA ASP A 89 -17.53 -9.34 0.98
C ASP A 89 -16.70 -10.16 0.00
N TRP A 90 -15.37 -10.05 0.07
CA TRP A 90 -14.49 -10.78 -0.82
C TRP A 90 -14.62 -12.30 -0.62
N SER A 91 -14.76 -12.76 0.62
CA SER A 91 -14.84 -14.20 0.93
C SER A 91 -16.02 -14.94 0.29
N ILE A 92 -17.06 -14.20 -0.12
CA ILE A 92 -18.27 -14.75 -0.74
C ILE A 92 -18.38 -14.40 -2.23
N THR A 93 -17.44 -13.64 -2.77
CA THR A 93 -17.52 -13.14 -4.14
C THR A 93 -17.14 -14.20 -5.18
N GLY A 94 -17.84 -14.20 -6.32
CA GLY A 94 -17.53 -14.99 -7.50
C GLY A 94 -18.09 -16.41 -7.48
N ARG A 95 -18.02 -17.08 -8.64
CA ARG A 95 -18.36 -18.50 -8.77
C ARG A 95 -17.35 -19.39 -8.06
N GLU A 96 -16.07 -19.05 -8.21
CA GLU A 96 -14.98 -19.64 -7.45
C GLU A 96 -14.57 -18.67 -6.35
N GLN A 97 -14.79 -19.09 -5.11
CA GLN A 97 -14.49 -18.24 -3.97
C GLN A 97 -12.99 -18.19 -3.67
N PRO A 98 -12.48 -17.04 -3.21
CA PRO A 98 -11.08 -16.88 -2.93
C PRO A 98 -10.62 -17.78 -1.77
N ASP A 99 -9.40 -18.27 -1.88
CA ASP A 99 -8.71 -19.03 -0.84
C ASP A 99 -7.51 -18.28 -0.24
N LEU A 100 -6.80 -18.95 0.68
CA LEU A 100 -5.65 -18.37 1.35
C LEU A 100 -4.49 -18.11 0.40
N ASN A 101 -4.37 -18.87 -0.68
CA ASN A 101 -3.36 -18.65 -1.70
C ASN A 101 -3.68 -17.39 -2.51
N ASP A 102 -4.94 -17.20 -2.90
CA ASP A 102 -5.39 -15.97 -3.57
C ASP A 102 -5.12 -14.74 -2.69
N LEU A 103 -5.48 -14.81 -1.40
CA LEU A 103 -5.16 -13.77 -0.44
C LEU A 103 -3.65 -13.53 -0.36
N LEU A 104 -2.84 -14.57 -0.26
CA LEU A 104 -1.39 -14.44 -0.14
C LEU A 104 -0.77 -13.77 -1.37
N MET A 105 -1.19 -14.17 -2.58
CA MET A 105 -0.72 -13.58 -3.83
C MET A 105 -1.00 -12.08 -3.86
N VAL A 106 -2.24 -11.67 -3.55
CA VAL A 106 -2.61 -10.24 -3.57
C VAL A 106 -1.90 -9.48 -2.45
N LEU A 107 -1.72 -10.06 -1.26
CA LEU A 107 -0.95 -9.42 -0.17
C LEU A 107 0.51 -9.18 -0.54
N GLN A 108 1.14 -10.11 -1.25
CA GLN A 108 2.51 -9.96 -1.74
C GLN A 108 2.59 -8.90 -2.84
N GLU A 109 1.64 -8.88 -3.78
CA GLU A 109 1.55 -7.85 -4.82
C GLU A 109 1.32 -6.46 -4.23
N ALA A 110 0.47 -6.37 -3.20
CA ALA A 110 0.20 -5.15 -2.43
C ALA A 110 1.38 -4.72 -1.54
N GLN A 111 2.45 -5.50 -1.46
CA GLN A 111 3.59 -5.30 -0.56
C GLN A 111 3.18 -5.21 0.92
N LEU A 112 2.09 -5.87 1.31
CA LEU A 112 1.60 -5.92 2.68
C LEU A 112 2.34 -7.01 3.47
N LEU A 113 3.65 -6.81 3.64
CA LEU A 113 4.60 -7.80 4.15
C LEU A 113 4.18 -8.39 5.51
N ARG A 114 3.65 -7.57 6.42
CA ARG A 114 3.21 -8.04 7.74
C ARG A 114 2.02 -8.99 7.66
N ALA A 115 1.07 -8.72 6.77
CA ALA A 115 -0.08 -9.58 6.54
C ALA A 115 0.31 -10.84 5.77
N ALA A 116 1.16 -10.72 4.76
CA ALA A 116 1.70 -11.86 4.01
C ALA A 116 2.49 -12.81 4.92
N TYR A 117 3.38 -12.26 5.77
CA TYR A 117 4.12 -13.02 6.77
C TYR A 117 3.18 -13.76 7.72
N TYR A 118 2.19 -13.06 8.28
CA TYR A 118 1.18 -13.68 9.15
C TYR A 118 0.46 -14.86 8.48
N VAL A 119 0.05 -14.72 7.21
CA VAL A 119 -0.60 -15.81 6.48
C VAL A 119 0.36 -16.99 6.27
N GLN A 120 1.61 -16.73 5.86
CA GLN A 120 2.59 -17.79 5.60
C GLN A 120 2.99 -18.56 6.86
N THR A 121 3.33 -17.85 7.93
CA THR A 121 3.91 -18.45 9.14
C THR A 121 2.85 -18.91 10.13
N GLU A 122 1.83 -18.09 10.40
CA GLU A 122 0.83 -18.39 11.43
C GLU A 122 -0.33 -19.24 10.90
N LEU A 123 -0.75 -19.02 9.64
CA LEU A 123 -1.89 -19.75 9.07
C LEU A 123 -1.45 -21.01 8.31
N LEU A 124 -0.51 -20.88 7.37
CA LEU A 124 -0.05 -21.98 6.51
C LEU A 124 1.07 -22.81 7.14
N LYS A 125 1.72 -22.29 8.18
CA LYS A 125 2.89 -22.89 8.85
C LYS A 125 3.95 -23.36 7.86
N LEU A 126 4.21 -22.54 6.85
CA LEU A 126 5.26 -22.82 5.89
C LEU A 126 6.63 -22.65 6.58
N PRO A 127 7.64 -23.48 6.23
CA PRO A 127 9.00 -23.29 6.70
C PRO A 127 9.48 -21.88 6.37
N ASP A 128 10.11 -21.24 7.34
CA ASP A 128 10.71 -19.91 7.20
C ASP A 128 12.01 -20.05 6.39
N ASP A 129 11.92 -20.06 5.06
CA ASP A 129 13.09 -20.05 4.16
C ASP A 129 13.87 -18.72 4.24
N THR A 130 13.44 -17.76 5.07
CA THR A 130 14.06 -16.43 5.21
C THR A 130 15.04 -16.30 6.39
N ARG A 131 15.48 -17.39 7.02
CA ARG A 131 16.45 -17.35 8.14
C ARG A 131 17.83 -17.96 7.89
N GLU A 132 18.31 -18.02 6.65
CA GLU A 132 19.75 -18.15 6.35
C GLU A 132 20.12 -17.35 5.09
N ALA A 133 20.29 -16.04 5.23
CA ALA A 133 21.06 -15.22 4.30
C ALA A 133 21.63 -14.01 5.04
N GLU A 134 22.32 -14.25 6.15
CA GLU A 134 23.39 -13.36 6.58
C GLU A 134 24.58 -13.59 5.64
N SER A 135 24.92 -12.55 4.87
CA SER A 135 26.23 -12.33 4.24
C SER A 135 26.94 -13.52 3.59
N THR A 136 26.76 -13.70 2.28
CA THR A 136 27.91 -13.83 1.37
C THR A 136 27.54 -13.38 -0.03
N SER A 137 28.48 -12.65 -0.61
CA SER A 137 28.58 -12.24 -2.01
C SER A 137 28.52 -13.47 -2.93
N GLU A 138 27.34 -13.81 -3.44
CA GLU A 138 27.20 -14.70 -4.60
C GLU A 138 26.21 -14.08 -5.61
N ASP A 139 26.83 -13.38 -6.58
CA ASP A 139 26.42 -13.10 -7.96
C ASP A 139 25.02 -12.49 -8.23
N ILE A 140 24.98 -11.16 -8.05
CA ILE A 140 23.95 -10.24 -8.55
C ILE A 140 23.63 -10.46 -10.06
N ASP A 141 24.61 -10.94 -10.84
CA ASP A 141 24.43 -11.21 -12.27
C ASP A 141 23.48 -12.37 -12.56
N THR A 142 23.35 -13.37 -11.68
CA THR A 142 22.45 -14.50 -11.88
C THR A 142 20.98 -14.08 -11.64
N ILE A 143 20.75 -13.17 -10.69
CA ILE A 143 19.43 -12.61 -10.38
C ILE A 143 18.98 -11.62 -11.46
N LEU A 144 19.90 -10.84 -12.03
CA LEU A 144 19.61 -9.95 -13.17
C LEU A 144 19.30 -10.72 -14.46
N LYS A 145 19.89 -11.91 -14.64
CA LYS A 145 19.63 -12.75 -15.81
C LYS A 145 18.23 -13.38 -15.81
N TYR A 146 17.71 -13.75 -14.64
CA TYR A 146 16.34 -14.26 -14.49
C TYR A 146 15.28 -13.16 -14.66
N ARG A 147 15.57 -11.92 -14.23
CA ARG A 147 14.65 -10.77 -14.39
C ARG A 147 14.52 -10.29 -15.83
N SER A 148 15.49 -10.63 -16.67
CA SER A 148 15.52 -10.28 -18.11
C SER A 148 14.64 -11.20 -18.98
N GLN A 149 13.97 -12.21 -18.41
CA GLN A 149 13.09 -13.14 -19.14
C GLN A 149 11.61 -13.08 -18.73
N SER A 150 11.24 -12.24 -17.76
CA SER A 150 9.85 -11.90 -17.46
C SER A 150 9.57 -10.42 -17.67
N SER A 151 10.02 -9.89 -18.81
CA SER A 151 9.36 -8.78 -19.47
C SER A 151 8.10 -9.30 -20.15
N ASN A 152 7.05 -9.57 -19.37
CA ASN A 152 5.69 -9.51 -19.86
C ASN A 152 4.93 -8.55 -18.95
N THR A 153 5.05 -7.28 -19.33
CA THR A 153 4.20 -6.17 -18.93
C THR A 153 2.73 -6.57 -19.07
N VAL A 154 2.01 -6.71 -17.95
CA VAL A 154 0.57 -6.47 -17.96
C VAL A 154 0.40 -4.98 -17.71
N VAL A 155 0.53 -4.25 -18.82
CA VAL A 155 0.13 -2.86 -18.96
C VAL A 155 -1.31 -2.74 -18.44
N ALA A 156 -1.49 -2.01 -17.34
CA ALA A 156 -2.77 -1.36 -17.08
C ALA A 156 -3.12 -0.57 -18.34
N ASP A 157 -4.34 -0.79 -18.85
CA ASP A 157 -4.85 -0.29 -20.12
C ASP A 157 -4.19 1.02 -20.58
N VAL A 158 -3.18 0.86 -21.44
CA VAL A 158 -2.45 1.97 -22.08
C VAL A 158 -3.42 2.79 -22.93
N ASP A 159 -4.54 2.23 -23.36
CA ASP A 159 -5.47 2.90 -24.26
C ASP A 159 -6.27 4.02 -23.58
N THR A 160 -6.62 3.86 -22.29
CA THR A 160 -7.33 4.91 -21.51
C THR A 160 -6.40 6.00 -20.98
N THR A 161 -5.16 5.63 -20.63
CA THR A 161 -4.12 6.59 -20.22
C THR A 161 -3.59 7.41 -21.40
N VAL A 162 -3.43 6.79 -22.58
CA VAL A 162 -3.01 7.48 -23.82
C VAL A 162 -4.09 8.43 -24.33
N LYS A 163 -5.37 8.05 -24.34
CA LYS A 163 -6.48 8.93 -24.76
C LYS A 163 -6.65 10.19 -23.88
N THR A 164 -6.26 10.13 -22.60
CA THR A 164 -6.41 11.26 -21.67
C THR A 164 -5.20 12.21 -21.65
N LEU A 165 -4.05 11.74 -22.11
CA LEU A 165 -2.76 12.45 -22.16
C LEU A 165 -2.40 12.99 -23.56
N GLU A 166 -3.24 12.78 -24.57
CA GLU A 166 -3.08 13.40 -25.90
C GLU A 166 -2.89 14.92 -25.77
N GLY A 167 -1.74 15.41 -26.24
CA GLY A 167 -1.39 16.83 -26.24
C GLY A 167 -0.73 17.40 -24.97
N ILE A 168 -0.43 16.57 -23.96
CA ILE A 168 0.34 16.99 -22.79
C ILE A 168 1.81 16.63 -23.01
N ASN A 169 2.71 17.62 -23.02
CA ASN A 169 4.14 17.35 -23.12
C ASN A 169 4.72 16.95 -21.77
N ILE A 170 4.73 15.65 -21.47
CA ILE A 170 5.21 15.09 -20.21
C ILE A 170 6.72 14.77 -20.24
N SER A 171 7.44 15.14 -21.32
CA SER A 171 8.82 14.71 -21.56
C SER A 171 9.82 15.20 -20.51
N GLU A 172 9.50 16.30 -19.82
CA GLU A 172 10.36 16.90 -18.79
C GLU A 172 10.10 16.33 -17.38
N LEU A 173 9.06 15.51 -17.20
CA LEU A 173 8.74 14.90 -15.91
C LEU A 173 9.36 13.51 -15.78
N THR A 174 9.91 13.24 -14.59
CA THR A 174 10.41 11.91 -14.25
C THR A 174 9.26 11.00 -13.79
N VAL A 175 9.17 9.80 -14.36
CA VAL A 175 8.26 8.76 -13.84
C VAL A 175 8.98 8.00 -12.72
N PHE A 176 8.47 8.14 -11.51
CA PHE A 176 8.98 7.43 -10.33
C PHE A 176 8.22 6.11 -10.15
N SER A 177 8.91 5.06 -9.73
CA SER A 177 8.24 3.86 -9.23
C SER A 177 7.62 4.14 -7.87
N TYR A 178 6.36 3.73 -7.67
CA TYR A 178 5.69 3.83 -6.38
C TYR A 178 6.51 3.21 -5.24
N SER A 179 7.14 2.05 -5.49
CA SER A 179 7.99 1.37 -4.50
C SER A 179 9.20 2.22 -4.04
N VAL A 180 9.77 3.02 -4.95
CA VAL A 180 10.86 3.95 -4.63
C VAL A 180 10.34 5.07 -3.75
N LEU A 181 9.18 5.64 -4.08
CA LEU A 181 8.55 6.69 -3.28
C LEU A 181 8.12 6.18 -1.90
N SER A 182 7.55 4.97 -1.81
CA SER A 182 7.17 4.33 -0.54
C SER A 182 8.38 4.20 0.38
N ARG A 183 9.45 3.58 -0.10
CA ARG A 183 10.68 3.42 0.67
C ARG A 183 11.31 4.76 1.06
N ALA A 184 11.36 5.72 0.15
CA ALA A 184 11.91 7.05 0.42
C ALA A 184 11.09 7.85 1.44
N THR A 185 9.82 7.48 1.65
CA THR A 185 8.88 8.09 2.60
C THR A 185 8.57 7.18 3.79
N GLN A 186 9.40 6.16 4.07
CA GLN A 186 9.17 5.21 5.17
C GLN A 186 7.75 4.61 5.15
N ASP A 187 7.35 4.14 3.97
CA ASP A 187 6.01 3.64 3.66
C ASP A 187 4.91 4.66 3.95
N PHE A 188 5.13 5.90 3.50
CA PHE A 188 4.25 7.04 3.70
C PHE A 188 3.89 7.24 5.18
N CYS A 189 4.92 7.24 6.04
CA CYS A 189 4.78 7.36 7.48
C CYS A 189 3.97 8.61 7.85
N ASN A 190 2.83 8.40 8.53
CA ASN A 190 1.90 9.45 8.90
C ASN A 190 2.34 10.30 10.10
N LEU A 191 3.49 9.99 10.71
CA LEU A 191 4.08 10.81 11.75
C LEU A 191 4.71 12.07 11.12
N ASN A 192 4.52 13.21 11.79
CA ASN A 192 5.12 14.47 11.36
C ASN A 192 6.64 14.44 11.47
N ILE A 193 7.32 15.23 10.64
CA ILE A 193 8.79 15.29 10.61
C ILE A 193 9.40 15.67 11.98
N GLY A 194 8.80 16.61 12.71
CA GLY A 194 9.25 16.99 14.06
C GLY A 194 9.11 15.90 15.13
N LYS A 195 8.42 14.79 14.80
CA LYS A 195 8.27 13.60 15.64
C LYS A 195 9.06 12.39 15.11
N GLY A 196 10.00 12.62 14.18
CA GLY A 196 10.81 11.56 13.57
C GLY A 196 10.15 10.82 12.41
N GLY A 197 8.98 11.28 11.93
CA GLY A 197 8.35 10.74 10.73
C GLY A 197 8.73 11.52 9.47
N CYS A 198 7.88 11.44 8.45
CA CYS A 198 8.11 12.11 7.17
C CYS A 198 6.93 12.96 6.68
N LYS A 199 5.80 12.98 7.39
CA LYS A 199 4.66 13.81 6.99
C LYS A 199 4.98 15.28 7.21
N ILE A 200 4.76 16.08 6.16
CA ILE A 200 5.02 17.53 6.15
C ILE A 200 3.77 18.35 5.85
N GLY A 201 2.68 17.73 5.42
CA GLY A 201 1.41 18.43 5.20
C GLY A 201 0.25 17.49 4.94
N GLU A 202 -0.96 18.00 5.11
CA GLU A 202 -2.20 17.30 4.80
C GLU A 202 -3.26 18.30 4.37
N GLY A 203 -4.04 17.94 3.36
CA GLY A 203 -5.19 18.70 2.92
C GLY A 203 -6.29 17.80 2.37
N SER A 204 -7.30 18.42 1.77
CA SER A 204 -8.43 17.72 1.14
C SER A 204 -8.00 16.79 0.00
N PHE A 205 -6.93 17.16 -0.71
CA PHE A 205 -6.47 16.44 -1.91
C PHE A 205 -5.41 15.37 -1.62
N GLY A 206 -4.94 15.23 -0.38
CA GLY A 206 -3.86 14.29 -0.10
C GLY A 206 -3.04 14.60 1.14
N CYS A 207 -2.05 13.75 1.35
CA CYS A 207 -0.98 13.95 2.33
C CYS A 207 0.33 14.22 1.58
N VAL A 208 1.16 15.09 2.14
CA VAL A 208 2.48 15.42 1.60
C VAL A 208 3.55 14.89 2.54
N TYR A 209 4.51 14.18 1.96
CA TYR A 209 5.59 13.50 2.67
C TYR A 209 6.94 13.98 2.16
N LEU A 210 7.91 14.13 3.07
CA LEU A 210 9.30 14.33 2.72
C LEU A 210 9.89 12.99 2.27
N ALA A 211 10.45 12.97 1.07
CA ALA A 211 11.21 11.85 0.55
C ALA A 211 12.68 12.24 0.39
N ASN A 212 13.59 11.30 0.70
CA ASN A 212 15.01 11.43 0.40
C ASN A 212 15.40 10.36 -0.63
N ILE A 213 15.73 10.77 -1.84
CA ILE A 213 16.12 9.88 -2.94
C ILE A 213 17.53 10.29 -3.37
N SER A 214 18.51 9.41 -3.12
CA SER A 214 19.92 9.62 -3.46
C SER A 214 20.50 10.95 -2.92
N GLY A 215 20.09 11.36 -1.72
CA GLY A 215 20.56 12.58 -1.07
C GLY A 215 19.80 13.85 -1.46
N ARG A 216 18.90 13.79 -2.46
CA ARG A 216 18.02 14.91 -2.84
C ARG A 216 16.67 14.78 -2.14
N ARG A 217 16.19 15.90 -1.60
CA ARG A 217 14.89 15.98 -0.90
C ARG A 217 13.77 16.35 -1.87
N PHE A 218 12.64 15.65 -1.73
CA PHE A 218 11.44 15.86 -2.53
C PHE A 218 10.21 15.95 -1.64
N ALA A 219 9.19 16.67 -2.09
CA ALA A 219 7.86 16.64 -1.51
C ALA A 219 6.97 15.71 -2.34
N VAL A 220 6.56 14.60 -1.75
CA VAL A 220 5.71 13.59 -2.40
C VAL A 220 4.27 13.76 -1.90
N LYS A 221 3.39 14.23 -2.79
CA LYS A 221 1.95 14.33 -2.52
C LYS A 221 1.27 13.03 -2.92
N LYS A 222 0.85 12.23 -1.93
CA LYS A 222 0.02 11.05 -2.13
C LYS A 222 -1.45 11.48 -2.17
N LEU A 223 -2.12 11.28 -3.31
CA LEU A 223 -3.47 11.78 -3.53
C LEU A 223 -4.54 10.93 -2.81
N LYS A 224 -5.61 11.60 -2.35
CA LYS A 224 -6.81 10.99 -1.75
C LYS A 224 -7.98 11.04 -2.74
N GLY A 225 -8.88 10.04 -2.71
CA GLY A 225 -10.14 10.06 -3.49
C GLY A 225 -10.02 9.46 -4.90
N ASP A 226 -10.96 9.85 -5.79
CA ASP A 226 -11.10 9.33 -7.16
C ASP A 226 -9.87 9.66 -8.01
N VAL A 227 -8.99 8.65 -8.09
CA VAL A 227 -7.54 8.79 -8.27
C VAL A 227 -7.19 9.38 -9.63
N ASP A 228 -7.97 9.07 -10.67
CA ASP A 228 -7.62 9.44 -12.04
C ASP A 228 -7.95 10.90 -12.35
N LYS A 229 -9.17 11.36 -12.02
CA LYS A 229 -9.62 12.71 -12.44
C LYS A 229 -8.80 13.81 -11.79
N GLN A 230 -8.53 13.71 -10.49
CA GLN A 230 -7.76 14.74 -9.78
C GLN A 230 -6.29 14.72 -10.21
N PHE A 231 -5.70 13.52 -10.35
CA PHE A 231 -4.33 13.35 -10.82
C PHE A 231 -4.13 13.94 -12.21
N PHE A 232 -4.95 13.53 -13.19
CA PHE A 232 -4.82 14.02 -14.57
C PHE A 232 -5.15 15.50 -14.69
N THR A 233 -6.07 16.04 -13.89
CA THR A 233 -6.36 17.49 -13.86
C THR A 233 -5.16 18.28 -13.34
N GLU A 234 -4.60 17.87 -12.20
CA GLU A 234 -3.43 18.53 -11.60
C GLU A 234 -2.21 18.41 -12.53
N LEU A 235 -1.97 17.23 -13.12
CA LEU A 235 -0.90 17.01 -14.10
C LEU A 235 -1.06 17.89 -15.35
N LYS A 236 -2.28 17.97 -15.93
CA LYS A 236 -2.59 18.82 -17.11
C LYS A 236 -2.28 20.29 -16.87
N ILE A 237 -2.60 20.80 -15.70
CA ILE A 237 -2.38 22.20 -15.33
C ILE A 237 -0.89 22.45 -15.10
N LEU A 238 -0.24 21.60 -14.30
CA LEU A 238 1.13 21.83 -13.86
C LEU A 238 2.16 21.65 -14.97
N VAL A 239 1.93 20.74 -15.91
CA VAL A 239 2.80 20.58 -17.09
C VAL A 239 2.78 21.83 -17.99
N ARG A 240 1.67 22.58 -18.01
CA ARG A 240 1.53 23.78 -18.84
C ARG A 240 1.96 25.06 -18.13
N CYS A 241 2.20 25.01 -16.82
CA CYS A 241 2.45 26.17 -15.98
C CYS A 241 3.86 26.11 -15.39
N HIS A 242 4.79 26.83 -16.02
CA HIS A 242 6.14 27.05 -15.49
C HIS A 242 6.30 28.53 -15.19
N HIS A 243 6.40 28.86 -13.91
CA HIS A 243 6.53 30.23 -13.42
C HIS A 243 7.35 30.24 -12.13
N GLU A 244 8.15 31.29 -11.91
CA GLU A 244 9.07 31.42 -10.77
C GLU A 244 8.37 31.29 -9.40
N ASN A 245 7.12 31.73 -9.32
CA ASN A 245 6.29 31.66 -8.11
C ASN A 245 5.45 30.39 -7.97
N LEU A 246 5.63 29.38 -8.83
CA LEU A 246 4.97 28.08 -8.72
C LEU A 246 6.00 27.00 -8.43
N VAL A 247 5.70 26.14 -7.45
CA VAL A 247 6.59 25.02 -7.12
C VAL A 247 6.64 24.04 -8.30
N PRO A 248 7.82 23.75 -8.86
CA PRO A 248 7.93 22.92 -10.05
C PRO A 248 7.53 21.48 -9.73
N LEU A 249 6.68 20.90 -10.59
CA LEU A 249 6.42 19.47 -10.62
C LEU A 249 7.63 18.80 -11.29
N LEU A 250 8.29 17.89 -10.58
CA LEU A 250 9.49 17.19 -11.06
C LEU A 250 9.15 15.82 -11.63
N GLY A 251 8.02 15.25 -11.22
CA GLY A 251 7.62 13.93 -11.66
C GLY A 251 6.34 13.43 -11.02
N PHE A 252 6.01 12.20 -11.34
CA PHE A 252 4.82 11.53 -10.83
C PHE A 252 5.04 10.02 -10.73
N SER A 253 4.13 9.35 -10.04
CA SER A 253 4.01 7.89 -10.01
C SER A 253 2.56 7.53 -10.17
N ASN A 254 2.25 6.67 -11.15
CA ASN A 254 0.92 6.13 -11.42
C ASN A 254 0.90 4.59 -11.49
N ASN A 255 2.01 3.93 -11.15
CA ASN A 255 2.20 2.48 -11.26
C ASN A 255 2.05 1.75 -9.91
N GLY A 256 1.30 2.33 -8.98
CA GLY A 256 1.08 1.77 -7.65
C GLY A 256 -0.35 2.00 -7.16
N PRO A 257 -0.68 1.59 -5.92
CA PRO A 257 -2.04 1.64 -5.39
C PRO A 257 -2.60 3.07 -5.28
N ARG A 258 -1.72 4.08 -5.31
CA ARG A 258 -2.10 5.50 -5.34
C ARG A 258 -1.22 6.29 -6.29
N CYS A 259 -1.83 7.23 -7.01
CA CYS A 259 -1.10 8.24 -7.74
C CYS A 259 -0.39 9.21 -6.79
N CYS A 260 0.86 9.52 -7.13
CA CYS A 260 1.70 10.46 -6.41
C CYS A 260 2.22 11.54 -7.35
N LEU A 261 2.31 12.76 -6.84
CA LEU A 261 2.98 13.88 -7.49
C LEU A 261 4.25 14.21 -6.72
N VAL A 262 5.34 14.45 -7.45
CA VAL A 262 6.67 14.67 -6.88
C VAL A 262 7.10 16.08 -7.20
N TYR A 263 7.30 16.87 -6.15
CA TYR A 263 7.69 18.26 -6.21
C TYR A 263 9.07 18.47 -5.61
N GLU A 264 9.65 19.62 -5.91
CA GLU A 264 10.79 20.12 -5.15
C GLU A 264 10.40 20.34 -3.68
N TYR A 265 11.30 19.94 -2.77
CA TYR A 265 11.09 20.16 -1.34
C TYR A 265 11.36 21.63 -0.98
N MET A 266 10.38 22.28 -0.39
CA MET A 266 10.50 23.65 0.13
C MET A 266 10.92 23.61 1.61
N PRO A 267 12.18 23.95 1.96
CA PRO A 267 12.67 23.84 3.33
C PRO A 267 11.96 24.81 4.29
N ASN A 268 11.37 25.88 3.77
CA ASN A 268 10.67 26.88 4.57
C ASN A 268 9.20 26.54 4.84
N GLY A 269 8.72 25.37 4.41
CA GLY A 269 7.34 24.94 4.64
C GLY A 269 6.32 25.78 3.89
N SER A 270 5.06 25.71 4.33
CA SER A 270 3.98 26.49 3.74
C SER A 270 3.90 27.90 4.35
N LEU A 271 3.26 28.82 3.62
CA LEU A 271 2.96 30.15 4.16
C LEU A 271 2.09 30.06 5.43
N GLN A 272 1.15 29.11 5.46
CA GLN A 272 0.31 28.88 6.64
C GLN A 272 1.15 28.52 7.87
N ASP A 273 2.14 27.63 7.72
CA ASP A 273 3.02 27.24 8.83
C ASP A 273 3.80 28.45 9.38
N ARG A 274 4.22 29.35 8.49
CA ARG A 274 4.95 30.58 8.85
C ARG A 274 4.06 31.61 9.54
N LEU A 275 2.85 31.81 9.05
CA LEU A 275 1.88 32.72 9.68
C LEU A 275 1.38 32.20 11.03
N ALA A 276 1.28 30.88 11.18
CA ALA A 276 0.89 30.24 12.42
C ALA A 276 2.04 30.11 13.44
N CYS A 277 3.25 30.62 13.12
CA CYS A 277 4.45 30.54 13.96
C CYS A 277 4.78 29.10 14.42
N VAL A 278 4.55 28.10 13.55
CA VAL A 278 4.63 26.68 13.93
C VAL A 278 6.07 26.24 14.26
N GLU A 279 7.10 26.97 13.85
CA GLU A 279 8.44 26.89 14.44
C GLU A 279 9.08 28.28 14.52
N LYS A 280 9.58 28.63 15.72
CA LYS A 280 10.51 29.75 15.94
C LYS A 280 11.83 29.42 15.23
N THR A 281 12.14 30.16 14.17
CA THR A 281 13.53 30.49 13.85
C THR A 281 14.02 31.54 14.84
#